data_AF-A0A7N8YDQ1-F1
#
_entry.id   AF-A0A7N8YDQ1-F1
#
_cell.length_a   1.000
_cell.length_b   1.000
_cell.length_c   1.000
_cell.angle_alpha   90.00
_cell.angle_beta   90.00
_cell.angle_gamma   90.00
#
_symmetry.space_group_name_H-M   'P 1'
#
loop_
_entity.id
_entity.type
_entity.pdbx_description
1 polymer ?
#
loop_
_entity_poly.entity_id
_entity_poly.type
_entity_poly.pdbx_seq_one_letter_code
_entity_poly.pdbx_strand_id
1 'polypeptide(L)'
;VLVLPVLQKLTWKSKDVSKCTVRGKNSDECYNYVKVLVPRNDETLFACGTNAFNPTCRNYKMTSLEQVGEEVVGQARCPFESGQSNVGLFAGGDFYSATMTDFLASDAVIYRSLGEGRPVLRTVKYDSKWLREPHFLHAIDYGNYVYFFLSEIAVEYTALGKVVFSRVARVCKNDNGGSPRVLERYWTSFLKARLNCSVPGDSFFYFDVLQSLTNVLQINQRPAVVGVFTTQANSIPGSAVCAFYMDDIEKVFNGKFKEQRTSDSSWTPVPDEQVPRPRPGTCAGDGPAAEFKSSVQFPDEMLTFIKSYPLMDEAVPSVNDRPCFTRTSSRSKLTQIVVDVSAGPYKDRTVMFLGSDDGRVLKVLASTHPNDSFGSRLLEDIDVYNPSKCNVQGQEDRRVLGLELDKDHHALFVAFSSCVIRVPLSRCSQHGSCKKSCLASRDPYCIWLRTGTCANMAPGFKYVSLPVVPLSVCHSGFVSRPLACEPSSICVRRLPEMDQRAAANVHYTLLIACVLVAFFLGAILSGFLVSCYCSRSAAHRARRLGKDPEASLPHALSLRSLAKLNGLLDGQPKVGGVGRDHIQYCAKVLGSDHLLQDSCFFLPLKTVLHELQWVLYGLVLYSEPGI
;
A
#
# COMPACT_ATOMS: atom_id res chain seq x y z
N VAL A 1 13.12 -10.43 24.49
CA VAL A 1 11.80 -10.80 23.92
C VAL A 1 11.08 -11.70 24.91
N LEU A 2 10.19 -11.11 25.70
CA LEU A 2 9.28 -11.84 26.60
C LEU A 2 8.03 -12.22 25.81
N VAL A 3 7.62 -13.48 25.93
CA VAL A 3 6.27 -13.90 25.51
C VAL A 3 5.33 -13.39 26.60
N LEU A 4 4.29 -12.65 26.22
CA LEU A 4 3.38 -12.04 27.19
C LEU A 4 2.49 -13.13 27.82
N PRO A 5 2.30 -13.13 29.15
CA PRO A 5 1.35 -14.05 29.78
C PRO A 5 -0.08 -13.67 29.37
N VAL A 6 -0.89 -14.69 29.07
CA VAL A 6 -2.32 -14.49 28.78
C VAL A 6 -3.04 -14.24 30.10
N LEU A 7 -3.62 -13.05 30.28
CA LEU A 7 -4.39 -12.70 31.47
C LEU A 7 -5.82 -13.27 31.42
N GLN A 8 -6.48 -13.12 30.26
CA GLN A 8 -7.83 -13.60 30.00
C GLN A 8 -7.92 -14.11 28.56
N LYS A 9 -8.89 -14.99 28.29
CA LYS A 9 -9.07 -15.62 26.97
C LYS A 9 -10.55 -15.67 26.57
N LEU A 10 -10.88 -15.01 25.46
CA LEU A 10 -12.17 -15.16 24.78
C LEU A 10 -12.07 -16.29 23.75
N THR A 11 -13.01 -17.25 23.79
CA THR A 11 -13.08 -18.34 22.80
C THR A 11 -14.37 -18.26 22.01
N TRP A 12 -14.26 -18.06 20.69
CA TRP A 12 -15.39 -18.01 19.77
C TRP A 12 -15.09 -18.82 18.51
N LYS A 13 -15.58 -20.06 18.49
CA LYS A 13 -15.43 -21.00 17.36
C LYS A 13 -16.64 -20.96 16.43
N SER A 14 -16.42 -21.27 15.16
CA SER A 14 -17.49 -21.43 14.16
C SER A 14 -18.32 -22.67 14.44
N LYS A 15 -19.64 -22.56 14.22
CA LYS A 15 -20.60 -23.68 14.33
C LYS A 15 -20.70 -24.47 13.02
N ASP A 16 -20.61 -23.81 11.87
CA ASP A 16 -20.94 -24.36 10.54
C ASP A 16 -19.72 -24.46 9.59
N VAL A 17 -18.65 -25.15 10.00
CA VAL A 17 -17.41 -25.30 9.19
C VAL A 17 -17.67 -26.11 7.90
N SER A 18 -18.54 -27.11 7.94
CA SER A 18 -18.83 -28.00 6.80
C SER A 18 -19.46 -27.28 5.60
N LYS A 19 -20.29 -26.25 5.83
CA LYS A 19 -20.89 -25.47 4.74
C LYS A 19 -19.84 -24.68 3.95
N CYS A 20 -18.77 -24.24 4.62
CA CYS A 20 -17.68 -23.50 4.00
C CYS A 20 -16.86 -24.38 3.06
N THR A 21 -16.48 -25.59 3.51
CA THR A 21 -15.68 -26.52 2.70
C THR A 21 -16.45 -27.02 1.48
N VAL A 22 -17.76 -27.27 1.60
CA VAL A 22 -18.63 -27.66 0.48
C VAL A 22 -18.71 -26.57 -0.61
N ARG A 23 -18.49 -25.30 -0.27
CA ARG A 23 -18.42 -24.18 -1.23
C ARG A 23 -17.06 -24.05 -1.92
N GLY A 24 -16.17 -25.03 -1.75
CA GLY A 24 -14.87 -25.10 -2.43
C GLY A 24 -13.75 -24.29 -1.76
N LYS A 25 -13.91 -23.89 -0.49
CA LYS A 25 -12.86 -23.20 0.27
C LYS A 25 -11.96 -24.20 0.99
N ASN A 26 -10.70 -23.83 1.18
CA ASN A 26 -9.72 -24.65 1.87
C ASN A 26 -10.13 -24.83 3.34
N SER A 27 -9.88 -26.01 3.91
CA SER A 27 -10.20 -26.29 5.32
C SER A 27 -9.55 -25.28 6.27
N ASP A 28 -8.36 -24.81 5.92
CA ASP A 28 -7.59 -23.85 6.73
C ASP A 28 -8.15 -22.43 6.70
N GLU A 29 -9.07 -22.11 5.78
CA GLU A 29 -9.73 -20.80 5.68
C GLU A 29 -11.09 -20.80 6.40
N CYS A 30 -11.65 -21.97 6.68
CA CYS A 30 -12.99 -22.16 7.24
C CYS A 30 -13.01 -22.03 8.78
N TYR A 31 -12.30 -21.04 9.32
CA TYR A 31 -12.30 -20.70 10.75
C TYR A 31 -12.98 -19.36 11.01
N ASN A 32 -13.17 -19.07 12.30
CA ASN A 32 -13.57 -17.75 12.75
C ASN A 32 -12.34 -16.88 13.01
N TYR A 33 -12.01 -16.02 12.06
CA TYR A 33 -10.98 -15.00 12.24
C TYR A 33 -11.64 -13.74 12.76
N VAL A 34 -11.24 -13.28 13.95
CA VAL A 34 -11.71 -12.00 14.49
C VAL A 34 -11.07 -10.87 13.70
N LYS A 35 -11.89 -10.03 13.07
CA LYS A 35 -11.44 -8.97 12.15
C LYS A 35 -11.87 -7.58 12.61
N VAL A 36 -12.87 -7.49 13.49
CA VAL A 36 -13.27 -6.24 14.16
C VAL A 36 -13.26 -6.51 15.66
N LEU A 37 -12.61 -5.64 16.41
CA LEU A 37 -12.65 -5.61 17.87
C LEU A 37 -12.52 -4.16 18.31
N VAL A 38 -13.64 -3.55 18.69
CA VAL A 38 -13.70 -2.12 19.05
C VAL A 38 -14.55 -1.90 20.30
N PRO A 39 -14.26 -0.87 21.11
CA PRO A 39 -15.16 -0.47 22.19
C PRO A 39 -16.48 0.01 21.60
N ARG A 40 -17.60 -0.49 22.13
CA ARG A 40 -18.95 0.01 21.84
C ARG A 40 -19.32 1.15 22.79
N ASN A 41 -18.98 0.98 24.07
CA ASN A 41 -19.11 1.93 25.16
C ASN A 41 -18.09 1.55 26.25
N ASP A 42 -18.12 2.21 27.41
CA ASP A 42 -17.13 2.01 28.48
C ASP A 42 -17.16 0.61 29.13
N GLU A 43 -18.21 -0.19 28.89
CA GLU A 43 -18.39 -1.51 29.53
C GLU A 43 -18.34 -2.67 28.54
N THR A 44 -18.57 -2.41 27.25
CA THR A 44 -18.78 -3.46 26.24
C THR A 44 -17.89 -3.30 25.00
N LEU A 45 -17.36 -4.42 24.54
CA LEU A 45 -16.65 -4.59 23.28
C LEU A 45 -17.62 -5.11 22.22
N PHE A 46 -17.49 -4.60 21.01
CA PHE A 46 -18.11 -5.15 19.82
C PHE A 46 -17.06 -5.89 19.00
N ALA A 47 -17.28 -7.18 18.79
CA ALA A 47 -16.38 -8.04 18.04
C ALA A 47 -17.10 -8.68 16.86
N CYS A 48 -16.46 -8.71 15.70
CA CYS A 48 -16.94 -9.45 14.53
C CYS A 48 -15.86 -10.38 13.99
N GLY A 49 -16.29 -11.54 13.51
CA GLY A 49 -15.42 -12.52 12.89
C GLY A 49 -16.01 -13.10 11.61
N THR A 50 -15.12 -13.60 10.75
CA THR A 50 -15.45 -14.21 9.45
C THR A 50 -16.39 -15.41 9.59
N ASN A 51 -16.32 -16.09 10.74
CA ASN A 51 -17.14 -17.22 11.13
C ASN A 51 -17.34 -18.25 9.99
N ALA A 52 -16.24 -18.75 9.43
CA ALA A 52 -16.23 -19.68 8.29
C ALA A 52 -17.04 -19.17 7.08
N PHE A 53 -16.71 -17.96 6.62
CA PHE A 53 -17.38 -17.26 5.51
C PHE A 53 -18.88 -17.00 5.75
N ASN A 54 -19.27 -16.84 7.01
CA ASN A 54 -20.59 -16.38 7.40
C ASN A 54 -20.47 -15.28 8.47
N PRO A 55 -20.03 -14.07 8.08
CA PRO A 55 -19.62 -13.03 9.01
C PRO A 55 -20.67 -12.78 10.08
N THR A 56 -20.24 -12.77 11.33
CA THR A 56 -21.11 -12.64 12.51
C THR A 56 -20.48 -11.64 13.48
N CYS A 57 -21.29 -10.95 14.27
CA CYS A 57 -20.85 -10.01 15.29
C CYS A 57 -21.49 -10.32 16.66
N ARG A 58 -20.80 -9.99 17.74
CA ARG A 58 -21.22 -10.20 19.13
C ARG A 58 -20.77 -9.04 20.01
N ASN A 59 -21.54 -8.76 21.06
CA ASN A 59 -21.09 -7.87 22.13
C ASN A 59 -20.48 -8.71 23.27
N TYR A 60 -19.47 -8.18 23.93
CA TYR A 60 -18.79 -8.81 25.06
C TYR A 60 -18.58 -7.80 26.18
N LYS A 61 -18.64 -8.22 27.45
CA LYS A 61 -18.21 -7.37 28.56
C LYS A 61 -16.69 -7.19 28.51
N MET A 62 -16.19 -5.96 28.71
CA MET A 62 -14.76 -5.69 28.75
C MET A 62 -14.04 -6.43 29.88
N THR A 63 -14.70 -6.58 31.03
CA THR A 63 -14.09 -7.12 32.26
C THR A 63 -14.03 -8.64 32.30
N SER A 64 -15.08 -9.32 31.86
CA SER A 64 -15.20 -10.79 31.90
C SER A 64 -15.02 -11.48 30.55
N LEU A 65 -15.07 -10.73 29.43
CA LEU A 65 -15.10 -11.26 28.07
C LEU A 65 -16.27 -12.22 27.80
N GLU A 66 -17.32 -12.15 28.60
CA GLU A 66 -18.56 -12.90 28.40
C GLU A 66 -19.46 -12.21 27.37
N GLN A 67 -20.13 -13.01 26.54
CA GLN A 67 -21.04 -12.50 25.53
C GLN A 67 -22.25 -11.82 26.19
N VAL A 68 -22.66 -10.67 25.65
CA VAL A 68 -23.85 -9.93 26.04
C VAL A 68 -24.81 -9.84 24.86
N GLY A 69 -26.08 -10.18 25.11
CA GLY A 69 -27.13 -10.13 24.09
C GLY A 69 -26.94 -11.14 22.96
N GLU A 70 -27.72 -10.93 21.89
CA GLU A 70 -27.78 -11.83 20.75
C GLU A 70 -26.68 -11.57 19.71
N GLU A 71 -26.47 -12.57 18.86
CA GLU A 71 -25.59 -12.44 17.70
C GLU A 71 -26.20 -11.47 16.67
N VAL A 72 -25.37 -10.61 16.11
CA VAL A 72 -25.74 -9.65 15.06
C VAL A 72 -25.15 -10.12 13.74
N VAL A 73 -25.91 -9.96 12.65
CA VAL A 73 -25.44 -10.27 11.29
C VAL A 73 -24.17 -9.48 10.96
N GLY A 74 -23.10 -10.15 10.53
CA GLY A 74 -21.82 -9.49 10.24
C GLY A 74 -21.65 -9.00 8.80
N GLN A 75 -22.60 -9.28 7.90
CA GLN A 75 -22.57 -8.79 6.52
C GLN A 75 -22.45 -7.26 6.49
N ALA A 76 -21.56 -6.73 5.63
CA ALA A 76 -21.17 -5.31 5.55
C ALA A 76 -20.47 -4.73 6.80
N ARG A 77 -20.27 -5.52 7.86
CA ARG A 77 -19.58 -5.13 9.11
C ARG A 77 -18.23 -5.85 9.27
N CYS A 78 -18.13 -7.05 8.74
CA CYS A 78 -16.98 -7.93 8.82
C CYS A 78 -16.79 -8.66 7.48
N PRO A 79 -15.55 -8.87 7.02
CA PRO A 79 -15.29 -9.58 5.77
C PRO A 79 -15.63 -11.06 5.88
N PHE A 80 -15.81 -11.70 4.72
CA PHE A 80 -16.01 -13.15 4.59
C PHE A 80 -14.68 -13.90 4.70
N GLU A 81 -13.62 -13.33 4.13
CA GLU A 81 -12.27 -13.91 4.13
C GLU A 81 -11.35 -13.17 5.09
N SER A 82 -10.40 -13.89 5.68
CA SER A 82 -9.42 -13.32 6.62
C SER A 82 -8.45 -12.35 5.96
N GLY A 83 -8.12 -12.56 4.68
CA GLY A 83 -7.22 -11.70 3.89
C GLY A 83 -7.85 -10.42 3.36
N GLN A 84 -9.19 -10.30 3.40
CA GLN A 84 -9.87 -9.09 2.95
C GLN A 84 -9.63 -7.93 3.94
N SER A 85 -9.48 -6.73 3.38
CA SER A 85 -9.39 -5.50 4.15
C SER A 85 -10.73 -5.17 4.80
N ASN A 86 -10.69 -4.64 6.01
CA ASN A 86 -11.87 -4.15 6.69
C ASN A 86 -11.52 -3.04 7.67
N VAL A 87 -12.48 -2.16 7.91
CA VAL A 87 -12.42 -1.12 8.93
C VAL A 87 -13.75 -1.08 9.67
N GLY A 88 -13.73 -0.79 10.97
CA GLY A 88 -14.93 -0.60 11.77
C GLY A 88 -14.66 0.31 12.97
N LEU A 89 -15.57 1.23 13.27
CA LEU A 89 -15.55 2.04 14.50
C LEU A 89 -16.97 2.47 14.92
N PHE A 90 -17.12 2.82 16.20
CA PHE A 90 -18.30 3.53 16.68
C PHE A 90 -18.04 5.04 16.71
N ALA A 91 -18.98 5.82 16.18
CA ALA A 91 -18.95 7.28 16.20
C ALA A 91 -20.37 7.83 16.31
N GLY A 92 -20.61 8.78 17.22
CA GLY A 92 -21.94 9.39 17.38
C GLY A 92 -23.09 8.41 17.61
N GLY A 93 -22.83 7.27 18.27
CA GLY A 93 -23.82 6.22 18.56
C GLY A 93 -24.03 5.19 17.44
N ASP A 94 -23.43 5.38 16.27
CA ASP A 94 -23.57 4.49 15.12
C ASP A 94 -22.30 3.66 14.89
N PHE A 95 -22.45 2.48 14.30
CA PHE A 95 -21.34 1.67 13.81
C PHE A 95 -21.07 1.95 12.34
N TYR A 96 -19.89 2.46 12.04
CA TYR A 96 -19.37 2.70 10.70
C TYR A 96 -18.43 1.57 10.32
N SER A 97 -18.57 1.02 9.12
CA SER A 97 -17.73 -0.06 8.61
C SER A 97 -17.41 0.10 7.13
N ALA A 98 -16.29 -0.47 6.73
CA ALA A 98 -15.91 -0.57 5.33
C ALA A 98 -15.34 -1.96 5.06
N THR A 99 -16.00 -2.73 4.19
CA THR A 99 -15.66 -4.13 3.88
C THR A 99 -16.48 -4.62 2.66
N MET A 100 -16.51 -5.92 2.42
CA MET A 100 -17.32 -6.57 1.39
C MET A 100 -18.69 -7.00 1.91
N THR A 101 -19.74 -6.96 1.07
CA THR A 101 -21.08 -7.43 1.45
C THR A 101 -21.39 -8.85 0.96
N ASP A 102 -20.65 -9.39 0.01
CA ASP A 102 -20.92 -10.67 -0.62
C ASP A 102 -19.74 -11.63 -0.54
N PHE A 103 -20.05 -12.93 -0.65
CA PHE A 103 -19.07 -14.00 -0.59
C PHE A 103 -18.00 -13.91 -1.71
N LEU A 104 -18.36 -13.36 -2.87
CA LEU A 104 -17.46 -13.19 -4.02
C LEU A 104 -16.59 -11.93 -3.93
N ALA A 105 -16.74 -11.11 -2.88
CA ALA A 105 -16.02 -9.84 -2.71
C ALA A 105 -16.20 -8.85 -3.87
N SER A 106 -17.37 -8.86 -4.51
CA SER A 106 -17.68 -7.98 -5.65
C SER A 106 -18.31 -6.66 -5.21
N ASP A 107 -19.00 -6.64 -4.07
CA ASP A 107 -19.69 -5.47 -3.53
C ASP A 107 -18.93 -4.90 -2.32
N ALA A 108 -17.90 -4.11 -2.60
CA ALA A 108 -17.20 -3.31 -1.60
C ALA A 108 -18.07 -2.12 -1.16
N VAL A 109 -18.14 -1.86 0.14
CA VAL A 109 -19.06 -0.88 0.71
C VAL A 109 -18.42 -0.06 1.84
N ILE A 110 -18.78 1.22 1.93
CA ILE A 110 -18.72 2.00 3.17
C ILE A 110 -20.15 2.11 3.71
N TYR A 111 -20.34 1.65 4.95
CA TYR A 111 -21.62 1.29 5.52
C TYR A 111 -21.80 1.89 6.91
N ARG A 112 -23.03 2.23 7.28
CA ARG A 112 -23.40 2.61 8.65
C ARG A 112 -24.63 1.87 9.12
N SER A 113 -24.58 1.36 10.34
CA SER A 113 -25.68 0.64 10.98
C SER A 113 -25.62 0.70 12.51
N LEU A 114 -26.52 -0.02 13.18
CA LEU A 114 -26.60 -0.13 14.64
C LEU A 114 -26.88 1.19 15.38
N GLY A 115 -27.32 2.21 14.64
CA GLY A 115 -27.85 3.45 15.18
C GLY A 115 -29.31 3.32 15.57
N GLU A 116 -29.65 3.65 16.81
CA GLU A 116 -31.03 3.63 17.28
C GLU A 116 -31.88 4.67 16.55
N GLY A 117 -32.97 4.23 15.92
CA GLY A 117 -33.86 5.12 15.16
C GLY A 117 -33.24 5.73 13.89
N ARG A 118 -32.01 5.36 13.54
CA ARG A 118 -31.29 5.90 12.37
C ARG A 118 -31.34 4.95 11.18
N PRO A 119 -31.47 5.47 9.94
CA PRO A 119 -31.45 4.62 8.77
C PRO A 119 -30.05 4.05 8.53
N VAL A 120 -30.03 2.80 8.08
CA VAL A 120 -28.85 2.17 7.49
C VAL A 120 -28.50 2.89 6.20
N LEU A 121 -27.23 3.26 6.05
CA LEU A 121 -26.71 3.93 4.85
C LEU A 121 -25.54 3.15 4.25
N ARG A 122 -25.41 3.23 2.94
CA ARG A 122 -24.33 2.58 2.19
C ARG A 122 -23.87 3.41 1.00
N THR A 123 -22.69 3.11 0.48
CA THR A 123 -22.26 3.58 -0.84
C THR A 123 -23.09 2.93 -1.96
N VAL A 124 -23.19 3.62 -3.10
CA VAL A 124 -23.92 3.12 -4.28
C VAL A 124 -23.28 1.83 -4.77
N LYS A 125 -24.11 0.82 -5.02
CA LYS A 125 -23.67 -0.52 -5.42
C LYS A 125 -23.18 -0.52 -6.87
N TYR A 126 -22.05 -1.17 -7.14
CA TYR A 126 -21.48 -1.34 -8.48
C TYR A 126 -21.19 -0.04 -9.25
N ASP A 127 -21.03 1.08 -8.54
CA ASP A 127 -20.63 2.35 -9.13
C ASP A 127 -19.13 2.60 -8.88
N SER A 128 -18.34 2.44 -9.93
CA SER A 128 -16.87 2.60 -9.85
C SER A 128 -16.42 4.04 -9.60
N LYS A 129 -17.29 5.05 -9.82
CA LYS A 129 -16.98 6.44 -9.41
C LYS A 129 -16.95 6.55 -7.89
N TRP A 130 -17.80 5.79 -7.19
CA TRP A 130 -17.85 5.76 -5.73
C TRP A 130 -16.71 4.94 -5.15
N LEU A 131 -16.59 3.67 -5.54
CA LEU A 131 -15.54 2.76 -5.07
C LEU A 131 -15.14 1.80 -6.20
N ARG A 132 -13.84 1.69 -6.48
CA ARG A 132 -13.33 0.78 -7.51
C ARG A 132 -12.21 -0.14 -6.98
N GLU A 133 -12.58 -1.37 -6.66
CA GLU A 133 -11.68 -2.36 -6.04
C GLU A 133 -10.89 -1.76 -4.84
N PRO A 134 -11.58 -1.21 -3.82
CA PRO A 134 -10.91 -0.56 -2.71
C PRO A 134 -10.24 -1.56 -1.78
N HIS A 135 -9.14 -1.13 -1.17
CA HIS A 135 -8.51 -1.72 0.00
C HIS A 135 -8.67 -0.74 1.15
N PHE A 136 -9.45 -1.10 2.17
CA PHE A 136 -9.76 -0.23 3.31
C PHE A 136 -8.66 -0.32 4.37
N LEU A 137 -8.13 0.82 4.80
CA LEU A 137 -6.97 0.87 5.70
C LEU A 137 -7.32 1.39 7.09
N HIS A 138 -8.00 2.53 7.19
CA HIS A 138 -8.29 3.16 8.48
C HIS A 138 -9.56 4.00 8.44
N ALA A 139 -10.13 4.32 9.61
CA ALA A 139 -11.17 5.32 9.72
C ALA A 139 -11.10 6.08 11.05
N ILE A 140 -11.56 7.33 11.02
CA ILE A 140 -11.37 8.30 12.10
C ILE A 140 -12.66 9.09 12.31
N ASP A 141 -13.08 9.22 13.57
CA ASP A 141 -14.10 10.18 14.00
C ASP A 141 -13.46 11.55 14.25
N TYR A 142 -13.84 12.58 13.49
CA TYR A 142 -13.31 13.93 13.64
C TYR A 142 -14.30 15.00 13.19
N GLY A 143 -14.55 15.99 14.06
CA GLY A 143 -15.48 17.09 13.76
C GLY A 143 -16.91 16.58 13.54
N ASN A 144 -17.55 16.99 12.44
CA ASN A 144 -18.90 16.55 12.04
C ASN A 144 -18.89 15.28 11.15
N TYR A 145 -17.71 14.72 10.89
CA TYR A 145 -17.50 13.70 9.87
C TYR A 145 -16.88 12.41 10.42
N VAL A 146 -17.05 11.33 9.66
CA VAL A 146 -16.20 10.14 9.74
C VAL A 146 -15.37 10.09 8.46
N TYR A 147 -14.05 10.00 8.61
CA TYR A 147 -13.12 9.88 7.49
C TYR A 147 -12.71 8.43 7.30
N PHE A 148 -12.69 7.98 6.05
CA PHE A 148 -12.22 6.65 5.65
C PHE A 148 -10.98 6.80 4.78
N PHE A 149 -9.93 6.08 5.12
CA PHE A 149 -8.69 6.03 4.37
C PHE A 149 -8.61 4.69 3.66
N LEU A 150 -8.46 4.74 2.34
CA LEU A 150 -8.43 3.56 1.49
C LEU A 150 -7.46 3.76 0.32
N SER A 151 -7.11 2.68 -0.37
CA SER A 151 -6.51 2.75 -1.70
C SER A 151 -7.43 2.07 -2.71
N GLU A 152 -7.54 2.60 -3.92
CA GLU A 152 -8.42 2.05 -4.95
C GLU A 152 -7.81 2.24 -6.34
N ILE A 153 -8.40 1.63 -7.37
CA ILE A 153 -8.03 1.90 -8.76
C ILE A 153 -8.52 3.29 -9.14
N ALA A 154 -7.59 4.14 -9.60
CA ALA A 154 -7.88 5.49 -10.02
C ALA A 154 -8.71 5.50 -11.32
N VAL A 155 -9.93 6.04 -11.24
CA VAL A 155 -10.80 6.23 -12.42
C VAL A 155 -10.29 7.37 -13.31
N GLU A 156 -9.56 8.32 -12.73
CA GLU A 156 -8.99 9.48 -13.42
C GLU A 156 -7.74 9.19 -14.25
N TYR A 157 -7.15 7.98 -14.14
CA TYR A 157 -5.89 7.59 -14.80
C TYR A 157 -6.01 6.31 -15.64
N THR A 158 -7.24 5.91 -15.99
CA THR A 158 -7.50 4.66 -16.73
C THR A 158 -6.84 4.58 -18.10
N ALA A 159 -6.61 5.72 -18.77
CA ALA A 159 -5.94 5.77 -20.07
C ALA A 159 -4.49 5.24 -20.03
N LEU A 160 -3.85 5.26 -18.86
CA LEU A 160 -2.47 4.80 -18.64
C LEU A 160 -2.41 3.38 -18.03
N GLY A 161 -3.55 2.70 -17.90
CA GLY A 161 -3.67 1.37 -17.30
C GLY A 161 -4.22 1.39 -15.87
N LYS A 162 -3.99 0.29 -15.13
CA LYS A 162 -4.45 0.12 -13.74
C LYS A 162 -3.46 0.79 -12.79
N VAL A 163 -3.77 2.03 -12.38
CA VAL A 163 -3.03 2.81 -11.38
C VAL A 163 -3.80 2.79 -10.06
N VAL A 164 -3.11 2.56 -8.93
CA VAL A 164 -3.72 2.61 -7.60
C VAL A 164 -3.42 3.95 -6.94
N PHE A 165 -4.44 4.63 -6.42
CA PHE A 165 -4.29 5.84 -5.60
C PHE A 165 -4.82 5.65 -4.20
N SER A 166 -4.15 6.28 -3.24
CA SER A 166 -4.63 6.44 -1.88
C SER A 166 -5.60 7.60 -1.76
N ARG A 167 -6.68 7.38 -1.02
CA ARG A 167 -7.78 8.31 -0.82
C ARG A 167 -8.05 8.55 0.65
N VAL A 168 -8.53 9.76 0.91
CA VAL A 168 -9.37 10.05 2.07
C VAL A 168 -10.78 10.29 1.55
N ALA A 169 -11.76 9.63 2.16
CA ALA A 169 -13.17 9.86 1.94
C ALA A 169 -13.82 10.35 3.23
N ARG A 170 -14.92 11.11 3.15
CA ARG A 170 -15.67 11.56 4.32
C ARG A 170 -17.16 11.33 4.16
N VAL A 171 -17.86 11.18 5.28
CA VAL A 171 -19.32 11.17 5.39
C VAL A 171 -19.77 11.96 6.62
N CYS A 172 -20.91 12.63 6.56
CA CYS A 172 -21.49 13.34 7.69
C CYS A 172 -22.03 12.36 8.73
N LYS A 173 -21.71 12.60 10.01
CA LYS A 173 -22.24 11.78 11.11
C LYS A 173 -23.77 11.87 11.18
N ASN A 174 -24.35 13.03 10.89
CA ASN A 174 -25.80 13.25 10.94
C ASN A 174 -26.55 12.91 9.63
N ASP A 175 -25.89 12.29 8.63
CA ASP A 175 -26.54 11.90 7.37
C ASP A 175 -27.70 10.93 7.62
N ASN A 176 -28.84 11.12 6.97
CA ASN A 176 -30.04 10.29 7.10
C ASN A 176 -30.52 9.71 5.75
N GLY A 177 -29.67 9.77 4.71
CA GLY A 177 -30.06 9.39 3.37
C GLY A 177 -30.71 10.55 2.62
N GLY A 178 -30.91 10.34 1.31
CA GLY A 178 -31.48 11.34 0.42
C GLY A 178 -33.01 11.34 0.42
N SER A 179 -33.57 12.06 -0.56
CA SER A 179 -35.00 12.07 -0.78
C SER A 179 -35.51 10.69 -1.25
N PRO A 180 -36.83 10.42 -1.18
CA PRO A 180 -37.41 9.19 -1.75
C PRO A 180 -37.14 9.00 -3.25
N ARG A 181 -36.73 10.06 -3.96
CA ARG A 181 -36.44 10.05 -5.39
C ARG A 181 -34.96 9.80 -5.68
N VAL A 182 -34.06 10.29 -4.82
CA VAL A 182 -32.61 10.24 -5.05
C VAL A 182 -31.88 9.89 -3.75
N LEU A 183 -31.06 8.84 -3.77
CA LEU A 183 -30.19 8.43 -2.66
C LEU A 183 -30.90 8.07 -1.33
N GLU A 184 -32.17 7.66 -1.32
CA GLU A 184 -32.96 7.37 -0.10
C GLU A 184 -32.23 6.54 0.99
N ARG A 185 -31.50 5.49 0.61
CA ARG A 185 -30.72 4.62 1.52
C ARG A 185 -29.21 4.68 1.30
N TYR A 186 -28.76 5.75 0.66
CA TYR A 186 -27.37 5.96 0.28
C TYR A 186 -26.83 7.23 0.93
N TRP A 187 -25.51 7.33 1.04
CA TRP A 187 -24.87 8.54 1.56
C TRP A 187 -25.21 9.76 0.70
N THR A 188 -25.51 10.88 1.36
CA THR A 188 -25.72 12.19 0.71
C THR A 188 -24.53 13.12 0.90
N SER A 189 -23.49 12.63 1.57
CA SER A 189 -22.30 13.38 1.97
C SER A 189 -20.98 12.70 1.59
N PHE A 190 -21.05 11.58 0.87
CA PHE A 190 -19.85 10.83 0.46
C PHE A 190 -19.05 11.60 -0.59
N LEU A 191 -17.84 12.01 -0.21
CA LEU A 191 -16.84 12.58 -1.10
C LEU A 191 -15.49 11.94 -0.82
N LYS A 192 -14.63 11.87 -1.84
CA LYS A 192 -13.25 11.37 -1.72
C LYS A 192 -12.24 12.23 -2.47
N ALA A 193 -11.02 12.30 -1.95
CA ALA A 193 -9.90 13.05 -2.53
C ALA A 193 -8.62 12.21 -2.54
N ARG A 194 -7.72 12.47 -3.48
CA ARG A 194 -6.38 11.83 -3.52
C ARG A 194 -5.51 12.35 -2.37
N LEU A 195 -4.73 11.48 -1.74
CA LEU A 195 -3.64 11.88 -0.83
C LEU A 195 -2.35 12.02 -1.63
N ASN A 196 -1.67 13.17 -1.54
CA ASN A 196 -0.41 13.41 -2.25
C ASN A 196 0.80 13.21 -1.32
N CYS A 197 1.42 12.03 -1.43
CA CYS A 197 2.73 11.74 -0.81
C CYS A 197 3.79 11.61 -1.91
N SER A 198 4.51 12.70 -2.21
CA SER A 198 5.49 12.73 -3.31
C SER A 198 6.73 13.53 -2.97
N VAL A 199 7.87 13.12 -3.55
CA VAL A 199 9.12 13.88 -3.47
C VAL A 199 9.11 14.90 -4.61
N PRO A 200 9.24 16.21 -4.32
CA PRO A 200 9.32 17.24 -5.34
C PRO A 200 10.65 17.18 -6.09
N GLY A 201 10.62 17.56 -7.37
CA GLY A 201 11.76 17.63 -8.28
C GLY A 201 11.28 18.11 -9.66
N ASP A 202 12.12 18.01 -10.70
CA ASP A 202 11.71 18.33 -12.09
C ASP A 202 10.50 17.49 -12.53
N SER A 203 10.40 16.28 -11.98
CA SER A 203 9.21 15.45 -12.02
C SER A 203 8.97 14.87 -10.63
N PHE A 204 7.70 14.84 -10.21
CA PHE A 204 7.31 14.30 -8.91
C PHE A 204 7.48 12.79 -8.87
N PHE A 205 8.08 12.27 -7.79
CA PHE A 205 8.11 10.84 -7.50
C PHE A 205 7.05 10.50 -6.46
N TYR A 206 6.03 9.71 -6.84
CA TYR A 206 4.87 9.42 -5.99
C TYR A 206 4.98 8.10 -5.22
N PHE A 207 4.53 8.12 -3.97
CA PHE A 207 4.24 6.94 -3.17
C PHE A 207 2.73 6.82 -3.04
N ASP A 208 2.09 6.17 -4.02
CA ASP A 208 0.64 6.21 -4.16
C ASP A 208 -0.14 5.21 -3.30
N VAL A 209 0.51 4.23 -2.66
CA VAL A 209 -0.16 3.12 -1.96
C VAL A 209 0.04 3.18 -0.44
N LEU A 210 -0.95 3.70 0.28
CA LEU A 210 -1.04 3.75 1.74
C LEU A 210 -1.02 2.32 2.32
N GLN A 211 -0.30 2.12 3.41
CA GLN A 211 -0.16 0.83 4.11
C GLN A 211 -0.69 0.87 5.54
N SER A 212 -0.51 1.99 6.23
CA SER A 212 -0.96 2.19 7.62
C SER A 212 -1.05 3.68 7.92
N LEU A 213 -1.94 4.05 8.83
CA LEU A 213 -2.23 5.43 9.21
C LEU A 213 -2.45 5.52 10.72
N THR A 214 -2.00 6.61 11.34
CA THR A 214 -2.29 6.89 12.75
C THR A 214 -3.73 7.40 12.94
N ASN A 215 -4.20 7.39 14.18
CA ASN A 215 -5.28 8.28 14.61
C ASN A 215 -4.82 9.75 14.54
N VAL A 216 -5.73 10.70 14.83
CA VAL A 216 -5.40 12.13 14.84
C VAL A 216 -4.40 12.42 15.96
N LEU A 217 -3.29 13.04 15.60
CA LEU A 217 -2.21 13.48 16.48
C LEU A 217 -2.11 15.01 16.45
N GLN A 218 -1.50 15.58 17.48
CA GLN A 218 -1.16 17.01 17.50
C GLN A 218 0.28 17.20 17.06
N ILE A 219 0.49 17.65 15.82
CA ILE A 219 1.83 17.92 15.27
C ILE A 219 1.95 19.42 15.04
N ASN A 220 2.92 20.07 15.69
CA ASN A 220 3.06 21.53 15.67
C ASN A 220 1.76 22.25 16.12
N GLN A 221 1.07 21.68 17.12
CA GLN A 221 -0.21 22.18 17.64
C GLN A 221 -1.36 22.19 16.61
N ARG A 222 -1.20 21.50 15.48
CA ARG A 222 -2.21 21.35 14.43
C ARG A 222 -2.61 19.87 14.31
N PRO A 223 -3.91 19.53 14.28
CA PRO A 223 -4.38 18.15 14.14
C PRO A 223 -3.92 17.54 12.81
N ALA A 224 -3.26 16.39 12.86
CA ALA A 224 -2.69 15.72 11.70
C ALA A 224 -2.81 14.21 11.81
N VAL A 225 -2.83 13.54 10.65
CA VAL A 225 -2.66 12.09 10.53
C VAL A 225 -1.32 11.80 9.86
N VAL A 226 -0.66 10.71 10.24
CA VAL A 226 0.63 10.29 9.67
C VAL A 226 0.47 8.91 9.06
N GLY A 227 0.88 8.77 7.80
CA GLY A 227 0.71 7.54 7.03
C GLY A 227 2.00 7.04 6.41
N VAL A 228 2.10 5.72 6.31
CA VAL A 228 3.14 5.01 5.55
C VAL A 228 2.61 4.72 4.16
N PHE A 229 3.35 5.14 3.15
CA PHE A 229 3.04 4.93 1.74
C PHE A 229 4.14 4.13 1.07
N THR A 230 3.78 3.41 0.02
CA THR A 230 4.70 2.63 -0.80
C THR A 230 4.50 2.90 -2.27
N THR A 231 5.52 2.56 -3.07
CA THR A 231 5.39 2.49 -4.53
C THR A 231 4.42 1.38 -4.94
N GLN A 232 3.85 1.53 -6.14
CA GLN A 232 2.90 0.56 -6.71
C GLN A 232 3.48 -0.86 -6.79
N ALA A 233 2.59 -1.86 -6.92
CA ALA A 233 3.01 -3.22 -7.19
C ALA A 233 3.83 -3.28 -8.50
N ASN A 234 4.82 -4.17 -8.57
CA ASN A 234 5.72 -4.36 -9.71
C ASN A 234 6.60 -3.15 -10.07
N SER A 235 6.70 -2.14 -9.20
CA SER A 235 7.66 -1.04 -9.31
C SER A 235 8.90 -1.29 -8.44
N ILE A 236 9.95 -0.46 -8.59
CA ILE A 236 11.09 -0.45 -7.66
C ILE A 236 10.55 -0.21 -6.23
N PRO A 237 10.89 -1.09 -5.26
CA PRO A 237 10.40 -0.94 -3.89
C PRO A 237 10.85 0.38 -3.27
N GLY A 238 9.89 1.15 -2.79
CA GLY A 238 10.14 2.36 -2.03
C GLY A 238 9.03 2.58 -1.01
N SER A 239 9.40 3.13 0.13
CA SER A 239 8.47 3.55 1.18
C SER A 239 8.69 5.00 1.58
N ALA A 240 7.63 5.67 1.98
CA ALA A 240 7.65 7.04 2.47
C ALA A 240 6.70 7.20 3.66
N VAL A 241 6.97 8.19 4.50
CA VAL A 241 6.07 8.63 5.57
C VAL A 241 5.65 10.05 5.27
N CYS A 242 4.34 10.28 5.20
CA CYS A 242 3.75 11.60 4.98
C CYS A 242 2.77 11.92 6.10
N ALA A 243 2.74 13.18 6.53
CA ALA A 243 1.71 13.70 7.41
C ALA A 243 0.72 14.55 6.59
N PHE A 244 -0.53 14.61 7.03
CA PHE A 244 -1.59 15.43 6.42
C PHE A 244 -2.34 16.15 7.54
N TYR A 245 -2.47 17.47 7.46
CA TYR A 245 -3.27 18.22 8.42
C TYR A 245 -4.77 18.06 8.13
N MET A 246 -5.57 17.94 9.18
CA MET A 246 -7.01 17.68 9.05
C MET A 246 -7.77 18.84 8.40
N ASP A 247 -7.32 20.07 8.59
CA ASP A 247 -7.87 21.26 7.95
C ASP A 247 -7.44 21.40 6.48
N ASP A 248 -6.27 20.91 6.09
CA ASP A 248 -5.89 20.81 4.67
C ASP A 248 -6.76 19.75 3.95
N ILE A 249 -7.10 18.64 4.63
CA ILE A 249 -8.08 17.66 4.15
C ILE A 249 -9.45 18.34 3.95
N GLU A 250 -9.93 19.10 4.93
CA GLU A 250 -11.20 19.82 4.84
C GLU A 250 -11.22 20.88 3.75
N LYS A 251 -10.10 21.58 3.54
CA LYS A 251 -9.94 22.55 2.46
C LYS A 251 -10.19 21.91 1.09
N VAL A 252 -9.64 20.72 0.85
CA VAL A 252 -9.82 19.99 -0.42
C VAL A 252 -11.29 19.62 -0.65
N PHE A 253 -12.01 19.18 0.39
CA PHE A 253 -13.44 18.87 0.24
C PHE A 253 -14.31 20.12 0.01
N ASN A 254 -13.81 21.30 0.35
CA ASN A 254 -14.42 22.59 0.00
C ASN A 254 -13.97 23.13 -1.37
N GLY A 255 -13.06 22.44 -2.07
CA GLY A 255 -12.53 22.80 -3.40
C GLY A 255 -13.41 22.33 -4.57
N LYS A 256 -12.84 22.20 -5.76
CA LYS A 256 -13.61 21.84 -6.97
C LYS A 256 -13.87 20.33 -7.05
N PHE A 257 -15.01 19.95 -7.60
CA PHE A 257 -15.31 18.56 -7.94
C PHE A 257 -14.61 18.18 -9.24
N LYS A 258 -14.39 16.88 -9.45
CA LYS A 258 -13.79 16.33 -10.66
C LYS A 258 -14.87 15.69 -11.54
N GLU A 259 -14.90 16.07 -12.81
CA GLU A 259 -15.80 15.49 -13.81
C GLU A 259 -15.04 14.82 -14.96
N GLN A 260 -15.74 13.88 -15.59
CA GLN A 260 -15.42 13.35 -16.89
C GLN A 260 -16.64 13.54 -17.79
N ARG A 261 -16.58 14.48 -18.73
CA ARG A 261 -17.75 14.88 -19.54
C ARG A 261 -18.25 13.75 -20.44
N THR A 262 -17.31 13.02 -21.02
CA THR A 262 -17.54 11.80 -21.82
C THR A 262 -16.52 10.74 -21.43
N SER A 263 -16.80 9.46 -21.73
CA SER A 263 -15.90 8.34 -21.40
C SER A 263 -14.48 8.50 -21.92
N ASP A 264 -14.32 9.25 -23.01
CA ASP A 264 -13.06 9.42 -23.73
C ASP A 264 -12.40 10.78 -23.43
N SER A 265 -13.11 11.68 -22.74
CA SER A 265 -12.58 12.98 -22.35
C SER A 265 -11.63 12.87 -21.15
N SER A 266 -10.67 13.79 -21.09
CA SER A 266 -9.83 13.98 -19.90
C SER A 266 -10.67 14.44 -18.70
N TRP A 267 -10.20 14.10 -17.51
CA TRP A 267 -10.83 14.56 -16.28
C TRP A 267 -10.53 16.04 -16.04
N THR A 268 -11.56 16.83 -15.76
CA THR A 268 -11.45 18.28 -15.57
C THR A 268 -12.19 18.74 -14.31
N PRO A 269 -11.81 19.88 -13.71
CA PRO A 269 -12.56 20.47 -12.62
C PRO A 269 -13.95 20.94 -13.09
N VAL A 270 -14.97 20.66 -12.28
CA VAL A 270 -16.33 21.20 -12.47
C VAL A 270 -16.31 22.71 -12.20
N PRO A 271 -16.85 23.55 -13.10
CA PRO A 271 -17.02 24.99 -12.85
C PRO A 271 -17.95 25.26 -11.66
N ASP A 272 -17.63 26.26 -10.84
CA ASP A 272 -18.39 26.55 -9.61
C ASP A 272 -19.84 26.97 -9.91
N GLU A 273 -20.11 27.51 -11.11
CA GLU A 273 -21.46 27.89 -11.56
C GLU A 273 -22.39 26.68 -11.75
N GLN A 274 -21.83 25.48 -11.94
CA GLN A 274 -22.59 24.23 -12.10
C GLN A 274 -22.79 23.49 -10.77
N VAL A 275 -22.18 23.97 -9.69
CA VAL A 275 -22.31 23.36 -8.37
C VAL A 275 -23.63 23.81 -7.73
N PRO A 276 -24.58 22.90 -7.45
CA PRO A 276 -25.89 23.27 -6.91
C PRO A 276 -25.81 23.76 -5.45
N ARG A 277 -26.91 24.35 -4.97
CA ARG A 277 -27.07 24.80 -3.57
C ARG A 277 -28.14 23.96 -2.84
N PRO A 278 -27.95 23.61 -1.56
CA PRO A 278 -26.73 23.81 -0.76
C PRO A 278 -25.55 23.02 -1.34
N ARG A 279 -24.32 23.38 -0.98
CA ARG A 279 -23.13 22.78 -1.57
C ARG A 279 -23.12 21.25 -1.29
N PRO A 280 -22.96 20.41 -2.33
CA PRO A 280 -22.84 18.96 -2.16
C PRO A 280 -21.75 18.56 -1.15
N GLY A 281 -22.09 17.67 -0.21
CA GLY A 281 -21.17 17.18 0.82
C GLY A 281 -21.17 17.98 2.13
N THR A 282 -21.92 19.08 2.22
CA THR A 282 -22.16 19.80 3.49
C THR A 282 -23.19 19.05 4.34
N CYS A 283 -22.98 19.00 5.65
CA CYS A 283 -23.90 18.34 6.57
C CYS A 283 -25.17 19.17 6.78
N ALA A 284 -26.33 18.52 6.87
CA ALA A 284 -27.59 19.22 7.17
C ALA A 284 -27.49 19.93 8.53
N GLY A 285 -27.96 21.18 8.59
CA GLY A 285 -27.90 22.02 9.80
C GLY A 285 -26.55 22.71 10.01
N ASP A 286 -25.61 22.60 9.06
CA ASP A 286 -24.28 23.19 9.15
C ASP A 286 -23.99 24.12 7.96
N GLY A 287 -23.28 25.22 8.22
CA GLY A 287 -22.82 26.19 7.22
C GLY A 287 -23.86 26.53 6.13
N PRO A 288 -23.53 26.36 4.83
CA PRO A 288 -24.45 26.62 3.72
C PRO A 288 -25.74 25.78 3.70
N ALA A 289 -25.83 24.73 4.52
CA ALA A 289 -26.98 23.84 4.63
C ALA A 289 -27.72 24.00 5.98
N ALA A 290 -27.51 25.11 6.69
CA ALA A 290 -28.13 25.40 7.99
C ALA A 290 -29.67 25.38 7.97
N GLU A 291 -30.29 25.68 6.83
CA GLU A 291 -31.75 25.68 6.67
C GLU A 291 -32.37 24.26 6.64
N PHE A 292 -31.58 23.24 6.33
CA PHE A 292 -32.04 21.86 6.24
C PHE A 292 -31.87 21.14 7.58
N LYS A 293 -32.96 20.63 8.16
CA LYS A 293 -32.90 19.88 9.43
C LYS A 293 -32.39 18.46 9.25
N SER A 294 -32.51 17.90 8.05
CA SER A 294 -32.11 16.54 7.72
C SER A 294 -31.77 16.44 6.23
N SER A 295 -30.85 15.53 5.87
CA SER A 295 -30.44 15.29 4.47
C SER A 295 -31.58 14.80 3.57
N VAL A 296 -32.64 14.22 4.14
CA VAL A 296 -33.85 13.80 3.41
C VAL A 296 -34.55 14.98 2.74
N GLN A 297 -34.34 16.19 3.25
CA GLN A 297 -34.92 17.44 2.73
C GLN A 297 -34.07 18.09 1.63
N PHE A 298 -32.92 17.52 1.30
CA PHE A 298 -32.05 18.10 0.28
C PHE A 298 -32.70 18.09 -1.11
N PRO A 299 -32.46 19.13 -1.94
CA PRO A 299 -32.95 19.17 -3.31
C PRO A 299 -32.42 18.02 -4.16
N ASP A 300 -33.28 17.46 -5.03
CA ASP A 300 -32.92 16.34 -5.90
C ASP A 300 -31.76 16.67 -6.85
N GLU A 301 -31.63 17.93 -7.28
CA GLU A 301 -30.53 18.41 -8.11
C GLU A 301 -29.18 18.23 -7.39
N MET A 302 -29.11 18.66 -6.13
CA MET A 302 -27.93 18.50 -5.28
C MET A 302 -27.59 17.02 -5.06
N LEU A 303 -28.60 16.20 -4.75
CA LEU A 303 -28.42 14.76 -4.54
C LEU A 303 -27.96 14.03 -5.82
N THR A 304 -28.46 14.44 -6.98
CA THR A 304 -28.06 13.89 -8.28
C THR A 304 -26.64 14.29 -8.63
N PHE A 305 -26.25 15.53 -8.29
CA PHE A 305 -24.88 16.01 -8.45
C PHE A 305 -23.90 15.19 -7.62
N ILE A 306 -24.12 15.08 -6.29
CA ILE A 306 -23.16 14.35 -5.44
C ILE A 306 -23.05 12.87 -5.80
N LYS A 307 -24.15 12.27 -6.27
CA LYS A 307 -24.15 10.91 -6.81
C LYS A 307 -23.20 10.75 -8.01
N SER A 308 -23.13 11.77 -8.86
CA SER A 308 -22.38 11.73 -10.12
C SER A 308 -20.93 12.19 -9.98
N TYR A 309 -20.63 13.02 -8.98
CA TYR A 309 -19.34 13.66 -8.76
C TYR A 309 -18.79 13.45 -7.33
N PRO A 310 -18.51 12.19 -6.91
CA PRO A 310 -17.99 11.91 -5.58
C PRO A 310 -16.48 12.24 -5.41
N LEU A 311 -15.75 12.52 -6.48
CA LEU A 311 -14.30 12.74 -6.49
C LEU A 311 -13.97 14.24 -6.51
N MET A 312 -13.08 14.69 -5.62
CA MET A 312 -12.53 16.05 -5.61
C MET A 312 -11.41 16.19 -6.65
N ASP A 313 -11.26 17.38 -7.23
CA ASP A 313 -10.24 17.64 -8.25
C ASP A 313 -8.82 17.69 -7.67
N GLU A 314 -8.67 18.42 -6.56
CA GLU A 314 -7.40 18.60 -5.86
C GLU A 314 -7.00 17.35 -5.05
N ALA A 315 -5.69 17.18 -4.90
CA ALA A 315 -5.12 16.19 -3.98
C ALA A 315 -4.73 16.88 -2.67
N VAL A 316 -4.95 16.20 -1.55
CA VAL A 316 -4.54 16.69 -0.22
C VAL A 316 -3.01 16.76 -0.18
N PRO A 317 -2.42 17.95 0.04
CA PRO A 317 -0.98 18.09 0.14
C PRO A 317 -0.47 17.47 1.45
N SER A 318 0.72 16.88 1.40
CA SER A 318 1.42 16.47 2.62
C SER A 318 2.03 17.69 3.32
N VAL A 319 2.28 17.57 4.62
CA VAL A 319 2.97 18.62 5.39
C VAL A 319 4.31 18.95 4.72
N ASN A 320 4.55 20.23 4.42
CA ASN A 320 5.72 20.74 3.70
C ASN A 320 5.88 20.22 2.25
N ASP A 321 4.81 19.69 1.64
CA ASP A 321 4.76 19.18 0.26
C ASP A 321 5.84 18.11 -0.03
N ARG A 322 6.19 17.31 0.98
CA ARG A 322 7.16 16.21 0.87
C ARG A 322 7.00 15.18 1.99
N PRO A 323 7.48 13.93 1.79
CA PRO A 323 7.63 12.97 2.87
C PRO A 323 8.53 13.48 3.98
N CYS A 324 8.15 13.19 5.24
CA CYS A 324 9.02 13.44 6.38
C CYS A 324 10.13 12.39 6.48
N PHE A 325 9.95 11.20 5.91
CA PHE A 325 10.96 10.14 5.83
C PHE A 325 10.78 9.30 4.57
N THR A 326 11.88 8.88 3.94
CA THR A 326 11.87 8.00 2.75
C THR A 326 12.86 6.85 2.91
N ARG A 327 12.50 5.67 2.42
CA ARG A 327 13.34 4.49 2.36
C ARG A 327 13.22 3.84 0.98
N THR A 328 14.20 4.08 0.12
CA THR A 328 14.27 3.57 -1.27
C THR A 328 15.44 2.62 -1.50
N SER A 329 16.41 2.57 -0.59
CA SER A 329 17.58 1.69 -0.69
C SER A 329 17.34 0.26 -0.16
N SER A 330 16.18 -0.01 0.42
CA SER A 330 15.81 -1.32 0.96
C SER A 330 14.91 -2.07 -0.01
N ARG A 331 15.02 -3.40 -0.02
CA ARG A 331 14.05 -4.27 -0.72
C ARG A 331 12.74 -4.42 0.06
N SER A 332 12.80 -4.29 1.39
CA SER A 332 11.62 -4.35 2.26
C SER A 332 10.81 -3.07 2.25
N LYS A 333 9.48 -3.21 2.28
CA LYS A 333 8.54 -2.11 2.37
C LYS A 333 8.14 -1.88 3.83
N LEU A 334 7.88 -0.63 4.16
CA LEU A 334 7.28 -0.26 5.45
C LEU A 334 5.79 -0.61 5.43
N THR A 335 5.28 -1.15 6.53
CA THR A 335 3.91 -1.69 6.63
C THR A 335 3.09 -1.03 7.72
N GLN A 336 3.69 -0.65 8.85
CA GLN A 336 2.98 -0.19 10.04
C GLN A 336 3.63 1.06 10.63
N ILE A 337 2.84 1.90 11.30
CA ILE A 337 3.34 3.09 11.99
C ILE A 337 2.64 3.32 13.33
N VAL A 338 3.42 3.68 14.34
CA VAL A 338 2.94 4.35 15.56
C VAL A 338 3.85 5.53 15.88
N VAL A 339 3.31 6.58 16.48
CA VAL A 339 4.01 7.85 16.70
C VAL A 339 3.86 8.30 18.14
N ASP A 340 4.97 8.69 18.76
CA ASP A 340 4.99 9.41 20.02
C ASP A 340 5.30 10.89 19.76
N VAL A 341 4.30 11.76 19.86
CA VAL A 341 4.45 13.22 19.71
C VAL A 341 5.00 13.92 20.96
N SER A 342 5.22 13.18 22.05
CA SER A 342 5.54 13.71 23.38
C SER A 342 6.79 13.07 23.98
N ALA A 343 7.72 12.66 23.13
CA ALA A 343 8.95 12.01 23.55
C ALA A 343 9.95 13.01 24.17
N GLY A 344 10.82 12.48 25.03
CA GLY A 344 11.90 13.24 25.65
C GLY A 344 11.53 14.04 26.89
N PRO A 345 12.53 14.61 27.61
CA PRO A 345 12.35 15.24 28.91
C PRO A 345 11.33 16.38 28.94
N TYR A 346 11.25 17.14 27.84
CA TYR A 346 10.35 18.29 27.70
C TYR A 346 9.05 17.94 26.96
N LYS A 347 8.87 16.66 26.58
CA LYS A 347 7.72 16.18 25.79
C LYS A 347 7.51 16.96 24.49
N ASP A 348 8.60 17.36 23.86
CA ASP A 348 8.66 18.24 22.68
C ASP A 348 9.21 17.53 21.43
N ARG A 349 9.58 16.25 21.54
CA ARG A 349 10.12 15.46 20.43
C ARG A 349 9.08 14.50 19.89
N THR A 350 9.06 14.37 18.57
CA THR A 350 8.20 13.42 17.87
C THR A 350 9.04 12.24 17.38
N VAL A 351 8.72 11.02 17.82
CA VAL A 351 9.39 9.78 17.42
C VAL A 351 8.40 8.86 16.72
N MET A 352 8.78 8.38 15.54
CA MET A 352 8.00 7.43 14.74
C MET A 352 8.63 6.04 14.83
N PHE A 353 7.81 5.02 15.04
CA PHE A 353 8.20 3.61 14.95
C PHE A 353 7.55 3.01 13.70
N LEU A 354 8.37 2.50 12.79
CA LEU A 354 7.95 2.03 11.46
C LEU A 354 8.22 0.54 11.34
N GLY A 355 7.17 -0.26 11.22
CA GLY A 355 7.25 -1.70 10.95
C GLY A 355 7.49 -1.98 9.47
N SER A 356 8.04 -3.14 9.16
CA SER A 356 8.34 -3.55 7.79
C SER A 356 7.91 -4.99 7.50
N ASP A 357 7.89 -5.35 6.21
CA ASP A 357 7.53 -6.68 5.74
C ASP A 357 8.61 -7.75 5.96
N ASP A 358 9.83 -7.37 6.39
CA ASP A 358 10.94 -8.27 6.73
C ASP A 358 11.19 -8.43 8.24
N GLY A 359 10.28 -7.90 9.08
CA GLY A 359 10.30 -8.09 10.52
C GLY A 359 11.17 -7.10 11.28
N ARG A 360 11.59 -6.01 10.63
CA ARG A 360 12.32 -4.92 11.25
C ARG A 360 11.40 -3.80 11.73
N VAL A 361 11.84 -3.12 12.78
CA VAL A 361 11.24 -1.87 13.27
C VAL A 361 12.29 -0.76 13.22
N LEU A 362 11.98 0.30 12.48
CA LEU A 362 12.80 1.50 12.37
C LEU A 362 12.29 2.52 13.37
N LYS A 363 13.21 3.13 14.11
CA LYS A 363 12.93 4.22 15.03
C LYS A 363 13.46 5.52 14.43
N VAL A 364 12.58 6.47 14.16
CA VAL A 364 12.90 7.70 13.44
C VAL A 364 12.52 8.91 14.29
N LEU A 365 13.46 9.82 14.52
CA LEU A 365 13.18 11.14 15.09
C LEU A 365 12.63 12.03 13.98
N ALA A 366 11.39 12.48 14.10
CA ALA A 366 10.80 13.39 13.13
C ALA A 366 11.40 14.79 13.28
N SER A 367 11.67 15.46 12.15
CA SER A 367 12.05 16.87 12.13
C SER A 367 10.78 17.71 12.24
N THR A 368 10.38 18.01 13.47
CA THR A 368 9.20 18.83 13.78
C THR A 368 9.57 20.21 14.33
N HIS A 369 10.81 20.40 14.79
CA HIS A 369 11.24 21.64 15.41
C HIS A 369 11.82 22.62 14.36
N PRO A 370 11.54 23.93 14.43
CA PRO A 370 12.11 24.93 13.49
C PRO A 370 13.65 24.96 13.45
N ASN A 371 14.29 24.49 14.52
CA ASN A 371 15.76 24.42 14.63
C ASN A 371 16.35 23.11 14.10
N ASP A 372 15.54 22.14 13.69
CA ASP A 372 16.03 20.89 13.10
C ASP A 372 16.41 21.15 11.64
N SER A 373 17.64 21.63 11.42
CA SER A 373 18.21 21.93 10.10
C SER A 373 18.40 20.70 9.21
N PHE A 374 18.28 19.50 9.78
CA PHE A 374 18.36 18.23 9.10
C PHE A 374 16.98 17.58 9.24
N GLY A 375 16.43 17.08 8.14
CA GLY A 375 15.13 16.37 8.13
C GLY A 375 15.10 15.17 9.07
N SER A 376 14.01 14.39 9.06
CA SER A 376 13.85 13.27 10.01
C SER A 376 15.05 12.32 9.98
N ARG A 377 15.46 11.86 11.18
CA ARG A 377 16.68 11.09 11.38
C ARG A 377 16.37 9.67 11.84
N LEU A 378 16.94 8.68 11.16
CA LEU A 378 16.93 7.30 11.64
C LEU A 378 17.80 7.19 12.90
N LEU A 379 17.17 6.82 14.02
CA LEU A 379 17.85 6.57 15.30
C LEU A 379 18.32 5.13 15.39
N GLU A 380 17.45 4.19 15.07
CA GLU A 380 17.72 2.75 15.18
C GLU A 380 16.98 1.95 14.10
N ASP A 381 17.56 0.82 13.73
CA ASP A 381 16.96 -0.17 12.83
C ASP A 381 17.11 -1.56 13.47
N ILE A 382 16.00 -2.11 13.92
CA ILE A 382 15.94 -3.22 14.88
C ILE A 382 15.34 -4.44 14.18
N ASP A 383 16.07 -5.56 14.13
CA ASP A 383 15.46 -6.85 13.76
C ASP A 383 14.70 -7.39 14.97
N VAL A 384 13.37 -7.39 14.90
CA VAL A 384 12.51 -7.75 16.04
C VAL A 384 12.06 -9.20 15.95
N TYR A 385 11.95 -9.76 14.73
CA TYR A 385 11.45 -11.10 14.52
C TYR A 385 12.36 -12.14 15.18
N ASN A 386 11.77 -13.07 15.92
CA ASN A 386 12.50 -14.14 16.59
C ASN A 386 12.09 -15.51 16.02
N PRO A 387 12.89 -16.12 15.14
CA PRO A 387 12.56 -17.40 14.51
C PRO A 387 12.29 -18.52 15.51
N SER A 388 13.00 -18.55 16.66
CA SER A 388 12.82 -19.63 17.64
C SER A 388 11.52 -19.55 18.43
N LYS A 389 10.86 -18.38 18.44
CA LYS A 389 9.59 -18.17 19.15
C LYS A 389 8.39 -17.98 18.22
N CYS A 390 8.63 -17.49 17.00
CA CYS A 390 7.57 -17.10 16.07
C CYS A 390 7.43 -18.06 14.88
N ASN A 391 8.40 -18.93 14.59
CA ASN A 391 8.23 -19.93 13.55
C ASN A 391 7.40 -21.12 14.10
N VAL A 392 6.09 -21.01 13.95
CA VAL A 392 5.14 -22.07 14.28
C VAL A 392 4.74 -22.72 12.95
N GLN A 393 4.99 -24.03 12.80
CA GLN A 393 4.62 -24.83 11.61
C GLN A 393 5.45 -24.62 10.32
N GLY A 394 6.63 -23.99 10.38
CA GLY A 394 7.57 -23.95 9.24
C GLY A 394 7.23 -22.91 8.16
N GLN A 395 6.22 -22.06 8.38
CA GLN A 395 5.95 -20.89 7.57
C GLN A 395 6.60 -19.66 8.21
N GLU A 396 7.62 -19.10 7.55
CA GLU A 396 8.30 -17.89 8.00
C GLU A 396 7.60 -16.65 7.42
N ASP A 397 6.59 -16.15 8.12
CA ASP A 397 5.97 -14.85 7.82
C ASP A 397 6.51 -13.78 8.78
N ARG A 398 7.44 -12.97 8.26
CA ARG A 398 8.12 -11.90 9.01
C ARG A 398 7.39 -10.57 8.91
N ARG A 399 6.23 -10.49 8.25
CA ARG A 399 5.53 -9.23 8.05
C ARG A 399 5.05 -8.66 9.39
N VAL A 400 5.44 -7.43 9.73
CA VAL A 400 4.85 -6.72 10.86
C VAL A 400 3.41 -6.37 10.51
N LEU A 401 2.47 -6.92 11.27
CA LEU A 401 1.02 -6.78 11.06
C LEU A 401 0.40 -5.66 11.89
N GLY A 402 1.00 -5.32 13.03
CA GLY A 402 0.52 -4.26 13.91
C GLY A 402 1.60 -3.76 14.85
N LEU A 403 1.47 -2.51 15.26
CA LEU A 403 2.31 -1.85 16.25
C LEU A 403 1.39 -1.19 17.27
N GLU A 404 1.68 -1.36 18.56
CA GLU A 404 0.96 -0.68 19.65
C GLU A 404 1.97 -0.06 20.61
N LEU A 405 1.83 1.24 20.87
CA LEU A 405 2.74 2.01 21.70
C LEU A 405 2.17 2.17 23.11
N ASP A 406 2.87 1.62 24.10
CA ASP A 406 2.56 1.76 25.52
C ASP A 406 3.59 2.68 26.18
N LYS A 407 3.25 3.98 26.25
CA LYS A 407 4.12 5.02 26.78
C LYS A 407 4.36 4.86 28.29
N ASP A 408 3.33 4.43 29.02
CA ASP A 408 3.34 4.36 30.47
C ASP A 408 4.26 3.24 30.97
N HIS A 409 4.27 2.11 30.28
CA HIS A 409 5.16 0.98 30.61
C HIS A 409 6.42 0.92 29.74
N HIS A 410 6.71 2.01 29.02
CA HIS A 410 7.90 2.21 28.20
C HIS A 410 8.15 1.07 27.20
N ALA A 411 7.09 0.64 26.51
CA ALA A 411 7.10 -0.53 25.62
C ALA A 411 6.45 -0.27 24.25
N LEU A 412 6.96 -0.97 23.24
CA LEU A 412 6.35 -1.13 21.92
C LEU A 412 5.99 -2.60 21.74
N PHE A 413 4.73 -2.87 21.41
CA PHE A 413 4.27 -4.21 21.04
C PHE A 413 4.27 -4.35 19.52
N VAL A 414 4.88 -5.43 19.04
CA VAL A 414 5.01 -5.73 17.61
C VAL A 414 4.31 -7.05 17.33
N ALA A 415 3.28 -7.01 16.49
CA ALA A 415 2.47 -8.18 16.14
C ALA A 415 2.92 -8.78 14.80
N PHE A 416 3.07 -10.10 14.80
CA PHE A 416 3.26 -10.96 13.64
C PHE A 416 2.07 -11.92 13.55
N SER A 417 1.97 -12.71 12.47
CA SER A 417 0.87 -13.69 12.30
C SER A 417 0.84 -14.77 13.39
N SER A 418 2.00 -15.13 13.95
CA SER A 418 2.14 -16.22 14.92
C SER A 418 2.49 -15.79 16.35
N CYS A 419 2.92 -14.53 16.57
CA CYS A 419 3.44 -14.09 17.85
C CYS A 419 3.30 -12.57 18.05
N VAL A 420 3.37 -12.14 19.32
CA VAL A 420 3.48 -10.73 19.70
C VAL A 420 4.74 -10.54 20.52
N ILE A 421 5.55 -9.54 20.18
CA ILE A 421 6.84 -9.25 20.81
C ILE A 421 6.78 -7.91 21.53
N ARG A 422 7.12 -7.90 22.82
CA ARG A 422 7.35 -6.68 23.60
C ARG A 422 8.79 -6.20 23.42
N VAL A 423 8.96 -5.02 22.84
CA VAL A 423 10.23 -4.32 22.62
C VAL A 423 10.30 -3.11 23.56
N PRO A 424 11.39 -2.90 24.33
CA PRO A 424 11.58 -1.67 25.10
C PRO A 424 11.66 -0.45 24.17
N LEU A 425 11.00 0.67 24.53
CA LEU A 425 11.02 1.89 23.70
C LEU A 425 12.42 2.48 23.52
N SER A 426 13.29 2.27 24.49
CA SER A 426 14.69 2.66 24.43
C SER A 426 15.59 1.58 25.00
N ARG A 427 16.83 1.54 24.50
CA ARG A 427 17.87 0.59 24.93
C ARG A 427 19.08 1.33 25.48
N CYS A 428 18.83 2.36 26.30
CA CYS A 428 19.87 3.27 26.78
C CYS A 428 20.97 2.57 27.59
N SER A 429 20.61 1.50 28.30
CA SER A 429 21.56 0.67 29.06
C SER A 429 22.65 0.04 28.19
N GLN A 430 22.41 -0.13 26.87
CA GLN A 430 23.42 -0.63 25.93
C GLN A 430 24.62 0.31 25.76
N HIS A 431 24.47 1.60 26.08
CA HIS A 431 25.57 2.55 26.05
C HIS A 431 26.45 2.50 27.31
N GLY A 432 25.97 1.83 28.38
CA GLY A 432 26.70 1.65 29.64
C GLY A 432 27.24 2.97 30.20
N SER A 433 28.54 2.98 30.51
CA SER A 433 29.28 4.14 30.99
C SER A 433 30.00 4.94 29.89
N CYS A 434 29.67 4.72 28.61
CA CYS A 434 30.26 5.51 27.52
C CYS A 434 29.41 6.74 27.18
N LYS A 435 29.77 7.89 27.76
CA LYS A 435 29.10 9.19 27.53
C LYS A 435 28.98 9.53 26.05
N LYS A 436 30.05 9.31 25.27
CA LYS A 436 30.08 9.56 23.82
C LYS A 436 28.96 8.81 23.10
N SER A 437 28.84 7.51 23.36
CA SER A 437 27.84 6.63 22.73
C SER A 437 26.41 7.03 23.13
N CYS A 438 26.19 7.35 24.40
CA CYS A 438 24.89 7.78 24.91
C CYS A 438 24.42 9.10 24.27
N LEU A 439 25.30 10.11 24.19
CA LEU A 439 24.93 11.40 23.62
C LEU A 439 24.84 11.36 22.08
N ALA A 440 25.66 10.52 21.43
CA ALA A 440 25.63 10.35 19.98
C ALA A 440 24.38 9.61 19.47
N SER A 441 23.69 8.85 20.34
CA SER A 441 22.44 8.17 19.97
C SER A 441 21.36 9.17 19.55
N ARG A 442 21.35 10.37 20.18
CA ARG A 442 20.31 11.39 20.05
C ARG A 442 18.89 10.87 20.27
N ASP A 443 18.77 9.74 20.97
CA ASP A 443 17.50 9.13 21.31
C ASP A 443 16.81 9.95 22.41
N PRO A 444 15.63 10.55 22.17
CA PRO A 444 14.95 11.38 23.16
C PRO A 444 14.66 10.65 24.48
N TYR A 445 14.56 9.31 24.44
CA TYR A 445 14.29 8.51 25.63
C TYR A 445 15.56 8.20 26.45
N CYS A 446 16.75 8.59 25.99
CA CYS A 446 18.01 8.34 26.66
C CYS A 446 18.60 9.60 27.28
N ILE A 447 19.08 9.49 28.52
CA ILE A 447 19.75 10.55 29.25
C ILE A 447 21.08 10.05 29.83
N TRP A 448 22.05 10.96 29.93
CA TRP A 448 23.31 10.71 30.61
C TRP A 448 23.21 11.18 32.07
N LEU A 449 23.34 10.23 33.01
CA LEU A 449 23.29 10.54 34.44
C LEU A 449 24.64 11.05 34.96
N ARG A 450 24.61 11.90 36.00
CA ARG A 450 25.82 12.35 36.71
C ARG A 450 26.61 11.20 37.34
N THR A 451 25.94 10.08 37.62
CA THR A 451 26.55 8.82 38.09
C THR A 451 27.49 8.18 37.07
N GLY A 452 27.55 8.70 35.84
CA GLY A 452 28.45 8.19 34.80
C GLY A 452 27.86 7.03 33.99
N THR A 453 26.53 6.92 33.92
CA THR A 453 25.83 5.86 33.17
C THR A 453 24.71 6.44 32.29
N CYS A 454 24.46 5.80 31.15
CA CYS A 454 23.33 6.09 30.29
C CYS A 454 22.09 5.36 30.80
N ALA A 455 20.96 6.06 30.92
CA ALA A 455 19.72 5.52 31.46
C ALA A 455 18.52 5.94 30.64
N ASN A 456 17.43 5.18 30.80
CA ASN A 456 16.12 5.56 30.27
C ASN A 456 15.61 6.80 31.03
N MET A 457 14.92 7.67 30.32
CA MET A 457 14.20 8.78 30.93
C MET A 457 13.05 8.24 31.80
N ALA A 458 12.91 8.80 33.00
CA ALA A 458 11.77 8.54 33.89
C ALA A 458 11.18 9.87 34.40
N PRO A 459 9.90 9.91 34.82
CA PRO A 459 9.27 11.11 35.34
C PRO A 459 10.07 11.70 36.54
N GLY A 460 10.39 12.99 36.50
CA GLY A 460 11.05 13.71 37.61
C GLY A 460 12.56 13.97 37.45
N PHE A 461 13.22 13.45 36.41
CA PHE A 461 14.62 13.76 36.15
C PHE A 461 14.81 15.14 35.51
N LYS A 462 15.47 16.07 36.22
CA LYS A 462 15.88 17.38 35.67
C LYS A 462 17.05 17.21 34.71
N TYR A 463 16.82 17.52 33.43
CA TYR A 463 17.86 17.61 32.41
C TYR A 463 18.91 18.65 32.83
N VAL A 464 20.20 18.31 32.69
CA VAL A 464 21.29 19.27 32.84
C VAL A 464 21.99 19.38 31.50
N SER A 465 21.75 20.48 30.79
CA SER A 465 22.60 20.89 29.67
C SER A 465 23.99 21.18 30.24
N LEU A 466 24.98 20.37 29.87
CA LEU A 466 26.38 20.64 30.18
C LEU A 466 27.09 21.15 28.93
N PRO A 467 28.01 22.14 29.06
CA PRO A 467 28.78 22.65 27.94
C PRO A 467 29.62 21.55 27.27
N VAL A 468 29.97 21.79 26.01
CA VAL A 468 30.89 20.94 25.23
C VAL A 468 32.27 20.95 25.92
N VAL A 469 32.57 19.89 26.67
CA VAL A 469 33.89 19.60 27.24
C VAL A 469 34.51 18.47 26.39
N PRO A 470 35.84 18.46 26.13
CA PRO A 470 36.46 17.47 25.26
C PRO A 470 36.13 16.05 25.72
N LEU A 471 35.58 15.24 24.82
CA LEU A 471 35.14 13.88 25.12
C LEU A 471 36.35 12.98 25.39
N SER A 472 36.38 12.36 26.57
CA SER A 472 37.30 11.27 26.87
C SER A 472 37.01 10.04 25.99
N VAL A 473 38.08 9.41 25.51
CA VAL A 473 38.04 8.18 24.70
C VAL A 473 37.56 7.03 25.59
N CYS A 474 36.39 6.45 25.28
CA CYS A 474 35.90 5.25 25.95
C CYS A 474 36.87 4.09 25.66
N HIS A 475 37.63 3.63 26.67
CA HIS A 475 38.42 2.41 26.55
C HIS A 475 37.48 1.20 26.67
N SER A 476 37.36 0.44 25.58
CA SER A 476 36.71 -0.87 25.60
C SER A 476 37.62 -1.88 26.30
N GLY A 477 37.42 -2.08 27.59
CA GLY A 477 37.95 -3.25 28.28
C GLY A 477 37.14 -4.49 27.90
N PHE A 478 37.40 -5.08 26.73
CA PHE A 478 37.04 -6.47 26.46
C PHE A 478 38.20 -7.14 25.72
N VAL A 479 38.92 -7.97 26.47
CA VAL A 479 39.91 -8.91 25.95
C VAL A 479 39.20 -9.86 24.99
N SER A 480 39.71 -9.92 23.75
CA SER A 480 39.32 -10.88 22.74
C SER A 480 39.53 -12.31 23.26
N ARG A 481 38.43 -13.00 23.61
CA ARG A 481 38.39 -14.46 23.71
C ARG A 481 37.23 -14.95 22.84
N PRO A 482 37.45 -15.93 21.94
CA PRO A 482 36.39 -16.44 21.07
C PRO A 482 35.42 -17.25 21.92
N LEU A 483 34.22 -16.70 22.16
CA LEU A 483 33.11 -17.42 22.77
C LEU A 483 32.20 -17.92 21.65
N ALA A 484 32.07 -19.24 21.59
CA ALA A 484 31.14 -19.96 20.75
C ALA A 484 29.71 -19.40 20.94
N CYS A 485 28.98 -19.26 19.83
CA CYS A 485 27.58 -18.84 19.84
C CYS A 485 26.70 -19.94 20.46
N GLU A 486 26.05 -19.63 21.59
CA GLU A 486 24.84 -20.35 22.04
C GLU A 486 23.56 -19.64 21.52
N PRO A 487 22.46 -20.39 21.30
CA PRO A 487 21.30 -19.92 20.55
C PRO A 487 20.28 -19.22 21.45
N SER A 488 20.47 -17.93 21.77
CA SER A 488 19.40 -17.11 22.38
C SER A 488 19.57 -15.59 22.32
N SER A 489 20.49 -15.04 21.52
CA SER A 489 20.68 -13.58 21.41
C SER A 489 20.34 -13.03 20.02
N ILE A 490 19.56 -11.94 20.00
CA ILE A 490 19.20 -11.17 18.81
C ILE A 490 20.46 -10.44 18.30
N CYS A 491 20.86 -10.73 17.06
CA CYS A 491 22.01 -10.10 16.42
C CYS A 491 21.66 -8.68 15.94
N VAL A 492 22.28 -7.67 16.56
CA VAL A 492 22.25 -6.29 16.06
C VAL A 492 23.43 -6.09 15.11
N ARG A 493 23.18 -5.96 13.80
CA ARG A 493 24.14 -5.34 12.90
C ARG A 493 24.05 -3.83 13.07
N ARG A 494 24.96 -3.25 13.85
CA ARG A 494 25.29 -1.83 13.74
C ARG A 494 26.32 -1.72 12.62
N LEU A 495 25.92 -1.19 11.46
CA LEU A 495 26.87 -0.81 10.42
C LEU A 495 27.87 0.19 11.03
N PRO A 496 29.18 -0.05 10.97
CA PRO A 496 30.16 1.03 11.15
C PRO A 496 29.87 2.11 10.10
N GLU A 497 30.22 3.36 10.39
CA GLU A 497 30.39 4.37 9.33
C GLU A 497 31.19 3.72 8.19
N MET A 498 30.52 3.46 7.07
CA MET A 498 31.21 3.09 5.86
C MET A 498 31.86 4.37 5.36
N ASP A 499 33.18 4.45 5.55
CA ASP A 499 34.03 5.13 4.60
C ASP A 499 33.60 4.69 3.20
N GLN A 500 33.27 5.68 2.38
CA GLN A 500 32.54 5.55 1.13
C GLN A 500 33.42 4.98 -0.01
N ARG A 501 34.27 3.98 0.28
CA ARG A 501 35.26 3.43 -0.65
C ARG A 501 35.36 1.91 -0.73
N ALA A 502 34.45 1.16 -0.13
CA ALA A 502 34.46 -0.30 -0.28
C ALA A 502 33.05 -0.90 -0.39
N ALA A 503 32.25 -0.40 -1.33
CA ALA A 503 31.15 -1.19 -1.88
C ALA A 503 31.74 -2.14 -2.92
N ALA A 504 31.30 -3.40 -2.88
CA ALA A 504 31.75 -4.49 -3.73
C ALA A 504 31.71 -4.11 -5.22
N ASN A 505 32.88 -3.76 -5.76
CA ASN A 505 33.10 -3.71 -7.20
C ASN A 505 33.06 -5.15 -7.72
N VAL A 506 31.88 -5.59 -8.17
CA VAL A 506 31.86 -6.63 -9.21
C VAL A 506 32.60 -5.98 -10.38
N HIS A 507 33.82 -6.44 -10.58
CA HIS A 507 34.72 -5.91 -11.60
C HIS A 507 33.94 -5.86 -12.93
N TYR A 508 33.78 -4.67 -13.51
CA TYR A 508 33.07 -4.47 -14.78
C TYR A 508 33.61 -5.42 -15.88
N THR A 509 34.87 -5.80 -15.78
CA THR A 509 35.53 -6.81 -16.62
C THR A 509 34.89 -8.20 -16.53
N LEU A 510 34.41 -8.62 -15.36
CA LEU A 510 33.72 -9.90 -15.16
C LEU A 510 32.33 -9.88 -15.80
N LEU A 511 31.59 -8.77 -15.66
CA LEU A 511 30.28 -8.59 -16.31
C LEU A 511 30.41 -8.59 -17.83
N ILE A 512 31.38 -7.86 -18.38
CA ILE A 512 31.67 -7.87 -19.82
C ILE A 512 32.06 -9.27 -20.29
N ALA A 513 32.91 -9.98 -19.54
CA ALA A 513 33.29 -11.35 -19.87
C ALA A 513 32.08 -12.30 -19.88
N CYS A 514 31.18 -12.21 -18.88
CA CYS A 514 29.96 -13.02 -18.83
C CYS A 514 29.03 -12.75 -20.01
N VAL A 515 28.86 -11.48 -20.41
CA VAL A 515 28.03 -11.11 -21.57
C VAL A 515 28.63 -11.63 -22.87
N LEU A 516 29.95 -11.53 -23.06
CA LEU A 516 30.63 -12.05 -24.25
C LEU A 516 30.53 -13.57 -24.35
N VAL A 517 30.69 -14.29 -23.23
CA VAL A 517 30.53 -15.74 -23.19
C VAL A 517 29.09 -16.15 -23.50
N ALA A 518 28.10 -15.46 -22.93
CA ALA A 518 26.69 -15.74 -23.22
C ALA A 518 26.35 -15.52 -24.70
N PHE A 519 26.91 -14.47 -25.31
CA PHE A 519 26.71 -14.18 -26.73
C PHE A 519 27.37 -15.24 -27.63
N PHE A 520 28.59 -15.66 -27.33
CA PHE A 520 29.27 -16.74 -28.06
C PHE A 520 28.53 -18.07 -27.97
N LEU A 521 28.06 -18.45 -26.77
CA LEU A 521 27.29 -19.67 -26.58
C LEU A 521 25.94 -19.61 -27.31
N GLY A 522 25.25 -18.46 -27.28
CA GLY A 522 24.01 -18.23 -28.03
C GLY A 522 24.20 -18.30 -29.55
N ALA A 523 25.31 -17.77 -30.07
CA ALA A 523 25.66 -17.84 -31.49
C ALA A 523 25.95 -19.29 -31.93
N ILE A 524 26.65 -20.07 -31.09
CA ILE A 524 26.95 -21.49 -31.39
C ILE A 524 25.66 -22.33 -31.36
N LEU A 525 24.82 -22.15 -30.35
CA LEU A 525 23.54 -22.86 -30.21
C LEU A 525 22.58 -22.54 -31.37
N SER A 526 22.46 -21.27 -31.75
CA SER A 526 21.62 -20.87 -32.87
C SER A 526 22.16 -21.40 -34.20
N GLY A 527 23.47 -21.38 -34.42
CA GLY A 527 24.12 -21.99 -35.58
C GLY A 527 23.89 -23.51 -35.66
N PHE A 528 24.00 -24.22 -34.53
CA PHE A 528 23.71 -25.66 -34.47
C PHE A 528 22.24 -25.97 -34.77
N LEU A 529 21.31 -25.19 -34.23
CA LEU A 529 19.87 -25.38 -34.46
C LEU A 529 19.50 -25.14 -35.94
N VAL A 530 20.07 -24.10 -36.56
CA VAL A 530 19.86 -23.81 -37.98
C VAL A 530 20.48 -24.91 -38.85
N SER A 531 21.68 -25.40 -38.54
CA SER A 531 22.33 -26.51 -39.25
C SER A 531 21.55 -27.83 -39.13
N CYS A 532 21.05 -28.15 -37.94
CA CYS A 532 20.17 -29.30 -37.71
C CYS A 532 18.84 -29.18 -38.46
N TYR A 533 18.28 -27.97 -38.57
CA TYR A 533 17.05 -27.73 -39.32
C TYR A 533 17.28 -27.87 -40.83
N CYS A 534 18.34 -27.25 -41.36
CA CYS A 534 18.69 -27.32 -42.78
C CYS A 534 19.09 -28.75 -43.21
N SER A 535 19.82 -29.50 -42.38
CA SER A 535 20.16 -30.91 -42.66
C SER A 535 18.93 -31.82 -42.64
N ARG A 536 17.99 -31.61 -41.71
CA ARG A 536 16.68 -32.32 -41.73
C ARG A 536 15.86 -31.97 -42.97
N SER A 537 15.82 -30.71 -43.38
CA SER A 537 15.13 -30.29 -44.60
C SER A 537 15.78 -30.80 -45.89
N ALA A 538 17.11 -30.98 -45.91
CA ALA A 538 17.84 -31.60 -47.02
C ALA A 538 17.59 -33.11 -47.08
N ALA A 539 17.59 -33.82 -45.93
CA ALA A 539 17.25 -35.23 -45.84
C ALA A 539 15.79 -35.52 -46.21
N HIS A 540 14.85 -34.61 -45.88
CA HIS A 540 13.46 -34.70 -46.31
C HIS A 540 13.26 -34.44 -47.80
N ARG A 541 14.09 -33.61 -48.43
CA ARG A 541 14.06 -33.39 -49.90
C ARG A 541 14.65 -34.56 -50.67
N ALA A 542 15.73 -35.18 -50.19
CA ALA A 542 16.32 -36.37 -50.80
C ALA A 542 15.38 -37.60 -50.76
N ARG A 543 14.49 -37.69 -49.75
CA ARG A 543 13.47 -38.75 -49.65
C ARG A 543 12.21 -38.53 -50.50
N ARG A 544 11.96 -37.31 -51.02
CA ARG A 544 10.80 -37.00 -51.87
C ARG A 544 11.08 -37.02 -53.37
N LEU A 545 12.34 -37.15 -53.79
CA LEU A 545 12.74 -37.11 -55.21
C LEU A 545 12.98 -38.50 -55.83
N GLY A 546 12.48 -39.56 -55.19
CA GLY A 546 12.76 -40.94 -55.58
C GLY A 546 11.52 -41.82 -55.57
N LYS A 547 10.43 -41.39 -56.22
CA LYS A 547 9.38 -42.23 -56.84
C LYS A 547 8.22 -41.36 -57.31
N ASP A 548 8.07 -41.28 -58.62
CA ASP A 548 6.79 -41.33 -59.33
C ASP A 548 7.12 -41.98 -60.69
N PRO A 549 6.25 -42.85 -61.24
CA PRO A 549 5.14 -42.30 -62.00
C PRO A 549 3.80 -43.04 -61.87
N GLU A 550 2.78 -42.24 -62.20
CA GLU A 550 1.53 -42.60 -62.89
C GLU A 550 0.23 -42.83 -62.09
N ALA A 551 -0.78 -42.07 -62.55
CA ALA A 551 -2.22 -42.28 -62.51
C ALA A 551 -3.09 -41.65 -61.38
N SER A 552 -3.97 -40.77 -61.85
CA SER A 552 -5.41 -40.58 -61.52
C SER A 552 -5.87 -39.89 -60.21
N LEU A 553 -6.71 -38.86 -60.39
CA LEU A 553 -7.76 -38.33 -59.47
C LEU A 553 -8.77 -39.43 -59.05
N PRO A 554 -9.77 -39.20 -58.16
CA PRO A 554 -9.89 -38.39 -56.92
C PRO A 554 -10.63 -39.14 -55.76
N HIS A 555 -10.97 -38.39 -54.69
CA HIS A 555 -12.14 -38.52 -53.78
C HIS A 555 -12.08 -39.24 -52.41
N ALA A 556 -12.46 -38.45 -51.38
CA ALA A 556 -13.45 -38.67 -50.30
C ALA A 556 -13.25 -39.88 -49.35
N LEU A 557 -13.07 -39.72 -48.04
CA LEU A 557 -14.02 -39.44 -46.93
C LEU A 557 -13.17 -39.65 -45.63
N SER A 558 -13.44 -39.20 -44.41
CA SER A 558 -14.66 -38.91 -43.68
C SER A 558 -14.30 -38.12 -42.41
N LEU A 559 -15.23 -37.26 -42.01
CA LEU A 559 -15.37 -36.66 -40.69
C LEU A 559 -15.47 -37.71 -39.57
N ARG A 560 -14.85 -37.45 -38.40
CA ARG A 560 -15.55 -37.34 -37.11
C ARG A 560 -14.61 -36.89 -35.97
N SER A 561 -15.21 -36.10 -35.08
CA SER A 561 -14.71 -35.55 -33.81
C SER A 561 -13.89 -34.25 -33.98
N LEU A 562 -14.27 -33.08 -33.44
CA LEU A 562 -15.15 -32.78 -32.30
C LEU A 562 -15.64 -31.33 -32.44
N ALA A 563 -16.89 -31.11 -32.04
CA ALA A 563 -17.68 -29.90 -32.26
C ALA A 563 -17.45 -28.77 -31.23
N LYS A 564 -18.08 -27.63 -31.54
CA LYS A 564 -18.46 -26.47 -30.70
C LYS A 564 -17.33 -25.42 -30.50
N LEU A 565 -17.55 -24.12 -30.73
CA LEU A 565 -18.79 -23.35 -30.69
C LEU A 565 -18.66 -22.06 -31.54
N ASN A 566 -19.78 -21.69 -32.14
CA ASN A 566 -20.13 -20.55 -32.99
C ASN A 566 -19.51 -19.17 -32.70
N GLY A 567 -19.27 -18.44 -33.79
CA GLY A 567 -19.43 -16.98 -33.85
C GLY A 567 -20.83 -16.58 -34.36
N LEU A 568 -21.01 -15.25 -34.48
CA LEU A 568 -22.11 -14.42 -35.03
C LEU A 568 -22.67 -13.51 -33.93
N LEU A 569 -22.59 -12.18 -34.01
CA LEU A 569 -22.98 -11.20 -35.05
C LEU A 569 -22.18 -9.90 -34.80
N ASP A 570 -22.03 -8.89 -35.66
CA ASP A 570 -22.14 -8.61 -37.10
C ASP A 570 -21.82 -7.10 -37.22
N GLY A 571 -21.37 -6.61 -38.38
CA GLY A 571 -21.42 -5.16 -38.70
C GLY A 571 -20.11 -4.46 -39.07
N GLN A 572 -19.97 -4.21 -40.39
CA GLN A 572 -19.05 -3.30 -41.07
C GLN A 572 -19.08 -1.83 -40.54
N PRO A 573 -18.10 -0.98 -40.91
CA PRO A 573 -18.41 -0.03 -41.98
C PRO A 573 -17.28 0.25 -43.00
N LYS A 574 -17.75 0.75 -44.15
CA LYS A 574 -17.04 1.22 -45.34
C LYS A 574 -16.35 2.58 -45.16
N VAL A 575 -15.15 2.68 -45.74
CA VAL A 575 -14.55 3.72 -46.60
C VAL A 575 -15.18 5.12 -46.69
N GLY A 576 -14.32 6.13 -46.50
CA GLY A 576 -14.35 7.48 -47.09
C GLY A 576 -13.85 8.54 -46.10
N GLY A 577 -12.88 9.42 -46.34
CA GLY A 577 -11.96 9.69 -47.44
C GLY A 577 -11.19 10.98 -47.09
N VAL A 578 -9.88 10.99 -47.38
CA VAL A 578 -8.99 12.14 -47.66
C VAL A 578 -8.63 13.13 -46.53
N GLY A 579 -7.34 13.10 -46.18
CA GLY A 579 -6.60 14.15 -45.47
C GLY A 579 -5.08 13.89 -45.54
N ARG A 580 -4.49 14.20 -46.71
CA ARG A 580 -3.04 14.42 -46.98
C ARG A 580 -2.45 15.40 -45.94
N ASP A 581 -1.18 15.41 -45.51
CA ASP A 581 0.11 14.99 -46.08
C ASP A 581 1.10 14.77 -44.92
N HIS A 582 1.96 13.75 -45.00
CA HIS A 582 3.42 13.88 -44.85
C HIS A 582 4.07 12.50 -44.98
N ILE A 583 5.26 12.48 -45.60
CA ILE A 583 6.22 11.38 -45.75
C ILE A 583 6.13 10.63 -47.10
N GLN A 584 6.76 11.23 -48.12
CA GLN A 584 7.40 10.46 -49.19
C GLN A 584 8.69 11.15 -49.63
N TYR A 585 9.82 10.64 -49.13
CA TYR A 585 11.20 10.70 -49.65
C TYR A 585 11.88 9.52 -48.90
N CYS A 586 12.40 8.44 -49.48
CA CYS A 586 13.04 8.21 -50.77
C CYS A 586 12.74 6.77 -51.24
N ALA A 587 12.35 6.61 -52.51
CA ALA A 587 12.51 5.36 -53.25
C ALA A 587 12.67 5.68 -54.74
N LYS A 588 13.92 5.84 -55.19
CA LYS A 588 14.31 5.72 -56.60
C LYS A 588 15.83 5.76 -56.70
N VAL A 589 16.46 4.59 -56.80
CA VAL A 589 17.66 4.33 -57.63
C VAL A 589 17.78 2.81 -57.76
N LEU A 590 17.84 2.35 -59.02
CA LEU A 590 18.08 0.99 -59.54
C LEU A 590 16.87 0.03 -59.61
N GLY A 591 16.28 -0.01 -60.80
CA GLY A 591 15.56 -1.17 -61.29
C GLY A 591 16.51 -2.19 -61.91
N SER A 592 16.21 -3.47 -61.71
CA SER A 592 16.42 -4.57 -62.64
C SER A 592 15.80 -5.82 -62.02
N ASP A 593 14.80 -6.35 -62.71
CA ASP A 593 14.18 -7.65 -62.43
C ASP A 593 15.20 -8.78 -62.61
N HIS A 594 15.06 -9.83 -61.77
CA HIS A 594 15.88 -11.05 -61.61
C HIS A 594 16.94 -11.02 -60.51
N LEU A 595 16.52 -11.33 -59.27
CA LEU A 595 17.21 -12.23 -58.33
C LEU A 595 16.37 -12.36 -57.04
N LEU A 596 15.27 -13.10 -57.15
CA LEU A 596 14.43 -13.52 -56.02
C LEU A 596 15.05 -14.78 -55.39
N GLN A 597 16.23 -14.64 -54.78
CA GLN A 597 16.89 -15.77 -54.14
C GLN A 597 17.90 -15.36 -53.05
N ASP A 598 17.55 -14.48 -52.11
CA ASP A 598 18.39 -14.24 -50.91
C ASP A 598 17.67 -13.60 -49.71
N SER A 599 16.39 -13.92 -49.49
CA SER A 599 15.57 -13.27 -48.45
C SER A 599 15.63 -13.91 -47.04
N CYS A 600 16.56 -14.84 -46.77
CA CYS A 600 16.65 -15.49 -45.45
C CYS A 600 17.77 -14.98 -44.53
N PHE A 601 18.62 -14.04 -44.97
CA PHE A 601 19.77 -13.57 -44.19
C PHE A 601 19.63 -12.17 -43.58
N PHE A 602 18.67 -11.34 -44.02
CA PHE A 602 18.65 -9.91 -43.69
C PHE A 602 17.68 -9.46 -42.59
N LEU A 603 16.80 -10.32 -42.07
CA LEU A 603 15.93 -9.99 -40.93
C LEU A 603 16.63 -9.99 -39.55
N PRO A 604 17.58 -10.88 -39.22
CA PRO A 604 18.15 -10.93 -37.87
C PRO A 604 19.21 -9.86 -37.58
N LEU A 605 19.87 -9.29 -38.61
CA LEU A 605 20.91 -8.26 -38.39
C LEU A 605 20.32 -6.91 -37.94
N LYS A 606 19.14 -6.54 -38.44
CA LYS A 606 18.47 -5.28 -38.06
C LYS A 606 18.03 -5.27 -36.60
N THR A 607 17.57 -6.41 -36.07
CA THR A 607 17.17 -6.55 -34.68
C THR A 607 18.38 -6.48 -33.74
N VAL A 608 19.51 -7.07 -34.14
CA VAL A 608 20.76 -7.05 -33.36
C VAL A 608 21.40 -5.67 -33.31
N LEU A 609 21.36 -4.90 -34.41
CA LEU A 609 21.84 -3.51 -34.42
C LEU A 609 20.96 -2.57 -33.59
N HIS A 610 19.65 -2.81 -33.54
CA HIS A 610 18.74 -2.03 -32.71
C HIS A 610 18.99 -2.27 -31.21
N GLU A 611 19.22 -3.52 -30.80
CA GLU A 611 19.58 -3.85 -29.40
C GLU A 611 20.95 -3.30 -28.99
N LEU A 612 21.93 -3.29 -29.89
CA LEU A 612 23.24 -2.65 -29.66
C LEU A 612 23.13 -1.14 -29.41
N GLN A 613 22.18 -0.47 -30.09
CA GLN A 613 21.93 0.96 -29.91
C GLN A 613 21.35 1.27 -28.51
N TRP A 614 20.47 0.42 -27.98
CA TRP A 614 19.94 0.56 -26.62
C TRP A 614 20.99 0.28 -25.53
N VAL A 615 21.88 -0.68 -25.76
CA VAL A 615 22.98 -0.99 -24.84
C VAL A 615 24.04 0.13 -24.82
N LEU A 616 24.36 0.72 -25.97
CA LEU A 616 25.27 1.87 -26.06
C LEU A 616 24.65 3.13 -25.42
N TYR A 617 23.35 3.37 -25.59
CA TYR A 617 22.64 4.46 -24.89
C TYR A 617 22.63 4.27 -23.37
N GLY A 618 22.48 3.03 -22.88
CA GLY A 618 22.56 2.71 -21.45
C GLY A 618 23.95 2.89 -20.85
N LEU A 619 25.01 2.71 -21.64
CA LEU A 619 26.41 2.88 -21.21
C LEU A 619 26.85 4.35 -21.18
N VAL A 620 26.36 5.20 -22.09
CA VAL A 620 26.66 6.64 -22.10
C VAL A 620 25.99 7.37 -20.92
N LEU A 621 24.81 6.93 -20.49
CA LEU A 621 24.12 7.47 -19.30
C LEU A 621 24.79 7.11 -17.97
N TYR A 622 25.74 6.16 -17.97
CA TYR A 622 26.50 5.74 -16.79
C TYR A 622 27.92 6.35 -16.72
N SER A 623 28.30 7.22 -17.68
CA SER A 623 29.68 7.72 -17.81
C SER A 623 29.84 9.26 -17.76
N GLU A 624 28.87 10.04 -17.26
CA GLU A 624 29.12 11.44 -16.91
C GLU A 624 29.30 11.63 -15.39
N PRO A 625 30.54 11.89 -14.93
CA PRO A 625 30.77 12.49 -13.63
C PRO A 625 30.88 14.02 -13.77
N GLY A 626 29.89 14.74 -13.24
CA GLY A 626 30.04 16.13 -12.80
C GLY A 626 29.32 17.21 -13.61
N ILE A 627 28.16 17.64 -13.11
CA ILE A 627 27.83 19.01 -12.70
C ILE A 627 27.05 18.93 -11.39
#